data_AF-A0AAE2XV12-F1
#
_entry.id   AF-A0AAE2XV12-F1
#
_cell.length_a   1.000
_cell.length_b   1.000
_cell.length_c   1.000
_cell.angle_alpha   90.00
_cell.angle_beta   90.00
_cell.angle_gamma   90.00
#
_symmetry.space_group_name_H-M   'P 1'
#
loop_
_entity.id
_entity.type
_entity.pdbx_description
1 polymer ?
#
loop_
_entity_poly.entity_id
_entity_poly.type
_entity_poly.pdbx_seq_one_letter_code
_entity_poly.pdbx_strand_id
1 'polypeptide(L)'
;MRLWLLDILACPADGCKHYPLKLSIFEWEDDSAKRILNAGESYAKGDVGNMKKELKGSVKVDKAKEIVEDELARSSMEVNKYISLFKEKVNSIFRNVVVDETGASTQLINAIINFNPPSSLDEPFEKAIYLANWLAFKVNVQSGILVCEKCGRFYPIIETIPHMLPDDLRDKKEDKEFLSKWRKFVPKKILEAEGIT
;
A
#
# COMPACT_ATOMS: atom_id res chain seq x y z
N MET A 1 5.76 7.50 0.30
CA MET A 1 5.68 6.35 1.21
C MET A 1 5.40 5.12 0.37
N ARG A 2 6.18 4.06 0.53
CA ARG A 2 5.90 2.78 -0.11
C ARG A 2 4.76 2.06 0.61
N LEU A 3 3.92 1.32 -0.11
CA LEU A 3 2.74 0.68 0.48
C LEU A 3 3.10 -0.46 1.45
N TRP A 4 4.24 -1.14 1.29
CA TRP A 4 4.66 -2.20 2.21
C TRP A 4 4.74 -1.74 3.67
N LEU A 5 4.92 -0.44 3.92
CA LEU A 5 4.94 0.12 5.27
C LEU A 5 3.62 -0.10 6.02
N LEU A 6 2.49 -0.23 5.32
CA LEU A 6 1.20 -0.60 5.95
C LEU A 6 1.24 -1.97 6.64
N ASP A 7 2.16 -2.85 6.24
CA ASP A 7 2.36 -4.15 6.89
C ASP A 7 3.07 -4.03 8.25
N ILE A 8 3.66 -2.88 8.60
CA ILE A 8 4.42 -2.71 9.84
C ILE A 8 4.02 -1.49 10.68
N LEU A 9 3.40 -0.47 10.08
CA LEU A 9 3.05 0.76 10.78
C LEU A 9 1.86 0.55 11.69
N ALA A 10 2.12 0.51 13.00
CA ALA A 10 1.11 0.63 14.04
C ALA A 10 0.95 2.08 14.47
N CYS A 11 -0.22 2.43 15.01
CA CYS A 11 -0.51 3.72 15.61
C CYS A 11 0.44 4.00 16.80
N PRO A 12 1.32 5.01 16.73
CA PRO A 12 2.26 5.37 17.80
C PRO A 12 1.61 6.17 18.93
N ALA A 13 0.31 6.49 18.85
CA ALA A 13 -0.39 7.15 19.94
C ALA A 13 -0.25 6.36 21.23
N ASP A 14 -0.01 7.06 22.34
CA ASP A 14 0.21 6.44 23.63
C ASP A 14 -0.94 5.49 24.01
N GLY A 15 -0.58 4.29 24.44
CA GLY A 15 -1.54 3.20 24.75
C GLY A 15 -2.34 2.62 23.58
N CYS A 16 -2.21 3.12 22.34
CA CYS A 16 -3.05 2.67 21.23
C CYS A 16 -2.53 1.39 20.56
N LYS A 17 -1.33 1.45 19.97
CA LYS A 17 -0.64 0.36 19.25
C LYS A 17 -1.51 -0.38 18.22
N HIS A 18 -2.55 0.27 17.71
CA HIS A 18 -3.47 -0.35 16.77
C HIS A 18 -2.80 -0.54 15.41
N TYR A 19 -3.08 -1.67 14.79
CA TYR A 19 -2.61 -2.06 13.48
C TYR A 19 -3.71 -2.91 12.84
N PRO A 20 -3.95 -2.77 11.52
CA PRO A 20 -3.30 -1.85 10.57
C PRO A 20 -3.88 -0.43 10.59
N LEU A 21 -3.16 0.54 10.02
CA LEU A 21 -3.67 1.89 9.75
C LEU A 21 -4.35 1.95 8.38
N LYS A 22 -5.38 2.80 8.23
CA LYS A 22 -6.09 3.02 6.97
C LYS A 22 -5.43 4.15 6.17
N LEU A 23 -5.13 3.90 4.90
CA LEU A 23 -4.51 4.86 4.00
C LEU A 23 -5.53 5.42 3.00
N SER A 24 -5.58 6.74 2.90
CA SER A 24 -6.14 7.44 1.73
C SER A 24 -5.01 8.11 0.96
N ILE A 25 -4.92 7.84 -0.34
CA ILE A 25 -3.88 8.35 -1.23
C ILE A 25 -4.45 9.58 -1.94
N PHE A 26 -3.76 10.71 -1.80
CA PHE A 26 -4.14 11.96 -2.46
C PHE A 26 -3.33 12.18 -3.73
N GLU A 27 -2.07 11.74 -3.71
CA GLU A 27 -1.12 11.96 -4.79
C GLU A 27 -0.05 10.87 -4.78
N TRP A 28 0.27 10.36 -5.96
CA TRP A 28 1.44 9.52 -6.21
C TRP A 28 2.63 10.40 -6.59
N GLU A 29 3.85 9.97 -6.26
CA GLU A 29 5.06 10.61 -6.79
C GLU A 29 5.02 10.58 -8.33
N ASP A 30 5.47 11.64 -9.00
CA ASP A 30 5.28 11.82 -10.46
C ASP A 30 5.70 10.61 -11.31
N ASP A 31 6.86 10.02 -11.00
CA ASP A 31 7.34 8.80 -11.68
C ASP A 31 6.45 7.60 -11.34
N SER A 32 6.04 7.46 -10.08
CA SER A 32 5.14 6.40 -9.63
C SER A 32 3.79 6.48 -10.33
N ALA A 33 3.21 7.67 -10.47
CA ALA A 33 1.91 7.87 -11.14
C ALA A 33 1.95 7.35 -12.59
N LYS A 34 2.96 7.75 -13.37
CA LYS A 34 3.13 7.30 -14.77
C LYS A 34 3.33 5.80 -14.85
N ARG A 35 4.15 5.25 -13.96
CA ARG A 35 4.45 3.82 -13.92
C ARG A 35 3.22 2.99 -13.55
N ILE A 36 2.38 3.47 -12.63
CA ILE A 36 1.13 2.81 -12.24
C ILE A 36 0.15 2.76 -13.41
N LEU A 37 -0.02 3.87 -14.14
CA LEU A 37 -0.91 3.90 -15.32
C LEU A 37 -0.46 2.90 -16.38
N ASN A 38 0.83 2.91 -16.75
CA ASN A 38 1.40 1.96 -17.70
C ASN A 38 1.25 0.50 -17.23
N ALA A 39 1.50 0.26 -15.93
CA ALA A 39 1.32 -1.05 -15.32
C ALA A 39 -0.13 -1.53 -15.38
N GLY A 40 -1.10 -0.64 -15.16
CA GLY A 40 -2.53 -0.92 -15.30
C GLY A 40 -2.90 -1.40 -16.71
N GLU A 41 -2.44 -0.69 -17.73
CA GLU A 41 -2.69 -1.04 -19.14
C GLU A 41 -2.07 -2.38 -19.54
N SER A 42 -0.82 -2.63 -19.14
CA SER A 42 -0.15 -3.91 -19.40
C SER A 42 -0.82 -5.07 -18.64
N TYR A 43 -1.14 -4.87 -17.36
CA TYR A 43 -1.74 -5.90 -16.52
C TYR A 43 -3.14 -6.29 -17.03
N ALA A 44 -3.93 -5.33 -17.52
CA ALA A 44 -5.23 -5.59 -18.15
C ALA A 44 -5.12 -6.50 -19.40
N LYS A 45 -3.97 -6.50 -20.07
CA LYS A 45 -3.65 -7.39 -21.21
C LYS A 45 -2.98 -8.70 -20.77
N GLY A 46 -2.84 -8.93 -19.46
CA GLY A 46 -2.18 -10.09 -18.88
C GLY A 46 -0.66 -10.05 -18.93
N ASP A 47 -0.05 -8.88 -19.18
CA ASP A 47 1.40 -8.68 -19.26
C ASP A 47 1.97 -8.08 -17.97
N VAL A 48 2.99 -8.74 -17.42
CA VAL A 48 3.75 -8.31 -16.23
C VAL A 48 5.26 -8.18 -16.52
N GLY A 49 5.67 -8.17 -17.78
CA GLY A 49 7.08 -8.19 -18.18
C GLY A 49 7.90 -7.02 -17.60
N ASN A 50 7.32 -5.82 -17.59
CA ASN A 50 7.96 -4.65 -16.98
C ASN A 50 8.12 -4.81 -15.45
N MET A 51 7.08 -5.32 -14.76
CA MET A 51 7.16 -5.59 -13.32
C MET A 51 8.25 -6.63 -13.01
N LYS A 52 8.32 -7.71 -13.81
CA LYS A 52 9.37 -8.74 -13.69
C LYS A 52 10.78 -8.15 -13.87
N LYS A 53 10.95 -7.22 -14.81
CA LYS A 53 12.23 -6.53 -15.05
C LYS A 53 12.64 -5.68 -13.85
N GLU A 54 11.72 -4.92 -13.29
CA GLU A 54 11.97 -4.06 -12.12
C GLU A 54 12.18 -4.85 -10.81
N LEU A 55 11.57 -6.03 -10.71
CA LEU A 55 11.70 -6.95 -9.58
C LEU A 55 12.79 -8.00 -9.78
N LYS A 56 13.64 -7.85 -10.80
CA LYS A 56 14.69 -8.82 -11.11
C LYS A 56 15.62 -8.98 -9.91
N GLY A 57 15.69 -10.20 -9.39
CA GLY A 57 16.49 -10.55 -8.21
C GLY A 57 15.77 -10.38 -6.88
N SER A 58 14.68 -9.60 -6.84
CA SER A 58 13.83 -9.43 -5.66
C SER A 58 12.69 -10.43 -5.61
N VAL A 59 12.23 -10.94 -6.76
CA VAL A 59 11.16 -11.95 -6.85
C VAL A 59 11.61 -13.10 -7.75
N LYS A 60 11.53 -14.32 -7.21
CA LYS A 60 11.79 -15.58 -7.92
C LYS A 60 10.62 -16.53 -7.67
N VAL A 61 10.07 -17.08 -8.74
CA VAL A 61 8.98 -18.06 -8.71
C VAL A 61 9.47 -19.31 -9.45
N ASP A 62 9.68 -20.40 -8.72
CA ASP A 62 10.04 -21.70 -9.27
C ASP A 62 8.79 -22.58 -9.31
N LYS A 63 8.10 -22.59 -10.46
CA LYS A 63 6.87 -23.37 -10.65
C LYS A 63 7.09 -24.89 -10.62
N ALA A 64 8.29 -25.36 -10.97
CA ALA A 64 8.59 -26.78 -10.97
C ALA A 64 8.79 -27.32 -9.55
N LYS A 65 9.37 -26.49 -8.67
CA LYS A 65 9.56 -26.82 -7.25
C LYS A 65 8.46 -26.31 -6.34
N GLU A 66 7.51 -25.53 -6.88
CA GLU A 66 6.48 -24.85 -6.12
C GLU A 66 7.01 -23.93 -5.01
N ILE A 67 8.09 -23.19 -5.31
CA ILE A 67 8.77 -22.30 -4.36
C ILE A 67 8.66 -20.84 -4.81
N VAL A 68 8.41 -19.95 -3.85
CA VAL A 68 8.45 -18.49 -4.02
C VAL A 68 9.50 -17.88 -3.10
N GLU A 69 10.32 -16.96 -3.62
CA GLU A 69 11.22 -16.12 -2.84
C GLU A 69 10.96 -14.66 -3.27
N ASP A 70 10.45 -13.83 -2.36
CA ASP A 70 10.05 -12.46 -2.68
C ASP A 70 10.20 -11.47 -1.50
N GLU A 71 9.91 -10.18 -1.74
CA GLU A 71 10.02 -9.13 -0.73
C GLU A 71 8.90 -9.20 0.33
N LEU A 72 7.74 -9.79 -0.02
CA LEU A 72 6.62 -10.00 0.91
C LEU A 72 6.95 -11.06 1.98
N ALA A 73 7.55 -12.19 1.58
CA ALA A 73 7.93 -13.30 2.44
C ALA A 73 9.32 -13.10 3.08
N ARG A 74 10.20 -12.30 2.47
CA ARG A 74 11.60 -12.06 2.89
C ARG A 74 12.44 -13.33 3.06
N SER A 75 11.97 -14.43 2.49
CA SER A 75 12.54 -15.77 2.60
C SER A 75 11.99 -16.64 1.47
N SER A 76 12.66 -17.76 1.21
CA SER A 76 12.17 -18.77 0.26
C SER A 76 11.12 -19.65 0.95
N MET A 77 9.99 -19.88 0.29
CA MET A 77 8.81 -20.53 0.87
C MET A 77 8.09 -21.44 -0.13
N GLU A 78 7.72 -22.63 0.34
CA GLU A 78 6.82 -23.57 -0.36
C GLU A 78 5.44 -22.95 -0.60
N VAL A 79 4.84 -23.19 -1.76
CA VAL A 79 3.57 -22.57 -2.18
C VAL A 79 2.46 -22.73 -1.15
N ASN A 80 2.36 -23.90 -0.53
CA ASN A 80 1.35 -24.22 0.47
C ASN A 80 1.40 -23.28 1.69
N LYS A 81 2.61 -22.87 2.10
CA LYS A 81 2.80 -21.89 3.18
C LYS A 81 2.65 -20.46 2.64
N TYR A 82 3.18 -20.22 1.44
CA TYR A 82 3.17 -18.91 0.80
C TYR A 82 1.74 -18.42 0.52
N ILE A 83 0.79 -19.27 0.17
CA ILE A 83 -0.62 -18.89 -0.04
C ILE A 83 -1.20 -18.20 1.19
N SER A 84 -0.97 -18.76 2.38
CA SER A 84 -1.44 -18.18 3.64
C SER A 84 -0.78 -16.83 3.91
N LEU A 85 0.54 -16.74 3.70
CA LEU A 85 1.28 -15.49 3.84
C LEU A 85 0.82 -14.43 2.82
N PHE A 86 0.61 -14.80 1.57
CA PHE A 86 0.12 -13.89 0.54
C PHE A 86 -1.24 -13.30 0.93
N LYS A 87 -2.18 -14.15 1.39
CA LYS A 87 -3.48 -13.68 1.89
C LYS A 87 -3.33 -12.72 3.08
N GLU A 88 -2.44 -13.03 4.03
CA GLU A 88 -2.12 -12.14 5.14
C GLU A 88 -1.61 -10.78 4.63
N LYS A 89 -0.62 -10.77 3.73
CA LYS A 89 -0.05 -9.54 3.16
C LYS A 89 -1.05 -8.74 2.34
N VAL A 90 -1.96 -9.41 1.64
CA VAL A 90 -3.07 -8.73 0.97
C VAL A 90 -3.98 -8.02 1.96
N ASN A 91 -4.28 -8.66 3.09
CA ASN A 91 -5.12 -8.10 4.13
C ASN A 91 -4.44 -6.97 4.91
N SER A 92 -3.13 -7.04 5.14
CA SER A 92 -2.40 -6.02 5.90
C SER A 92 -1.98 -4.82 5.06
N ILE A 93 -1.67 -5.00 3.77
CA ILE A 93 -1.22 -3.92 2.90
C ILE A 93 -2.40 -3.36 2.10
N PHE A 94 -2.97 -4.16 1.19
CA PHE A 94 -3.84 -3.62 0.15
C PHE A 94 -5.27 -3.35 0.64
N ARG A 95 -5.84 -4.20 1.51
CA ARG A 95 -7.18 -3.95 2.09
C ARG A 95 -7.24 -2.73 3.00
N ASN A 96 -6.09 -2.17 3.39
CA ASN A 96 -6.03 -0.96 4.20
C ASN A 96 -5.81 0.30 3.38
N VAL A 97 -5.66 0.18 2.06
CA VAL A 97 -5.82 1.32 1.14
C VAL A 97 -7.32 1.52 0.92
N VAL A 98 -7.88 2.54 1.55
CA VAL A 98 -9.32 2.81 1.55
C VAL A 98 -9.74 3.51 0.27
N VAL A 99 -8.93 4.46 -0.20
CA VAL A 99 -9.19 5.22 -1.42
C VAL A 99 -7.88 5.66 -2.05
N ASP A 100 -7.85 5.64 -3.37
CA ASP A 100 -6.89 6.36 -4.20
C ASP A 100 -7.65 7.45 -4.95
N GLU A 101 -7.54 8.69 -4.51
CA GLU A 101 -8.27 9.84 -5.07
C GLU A 101 -7.80 10.19 -6.48
N THR A 102 -6.61 9.72 -6.88
CA THR A 102 -6.14 9.83 -8.27
C THR A 102 -6.80 8.80 -9.19
N GLY A 103 -7.33 7.71 -8.62
CA GLY A 103 -7.85 6.55 -9.33
C GLY A 103 -6.80 5.69 -10.05
N ALA A 104 -5.52 6.10 -10.06
CA ALA A 104 -4.49 5.48 -10.87
C ALA A 104 -4.24 4.01 -10.50
N SER A 105 -4.21 3.69 -9.21
CA SER A 105 -3.91 2.34 -8.71
C SER A 105 -5.14 1.47 -8.44
N THR A 106 -6.35 2.04 -8.50
CA THR A 106 -7.60 1.38 -8.07
C THR A 106 -7.82 0.03 -8.74
N GLN A 107 -7.62 -0.07 -10.05
CA GLN A 107 -7.77 -1.34 -10.78
C GLN A 107 -6.77 -2.39 -10.30
N LEU A 108 -5.50 -2.01 -10.10
CA LEU A 108 -4.44 -2.90 -9.68
C LEU A 108 -4.65 -3.39 -8.24
N ILE A 109 -5.01 -2.49 -7.33
CA ILE A 109 -5.33 -2.83 -5.93
C ILE A 109 -6.52 -3.80 -5.88
N ASN A 110 -7.59 -3.52 -6.63
CA ASN A 110 -8.76 -4.40 -6.69
C ASN A 110 -8.42 -5.77 -7.29
N ALA A 111 -7.54 -5.83 -8.28
CA ALA A 111 -7.08 -7.10 -8.83
C ALA A 111 -6.37 -7.94 -7.77
N ILE A 112 -5.56 -7.34 -6.90
CA ILE A 112 -4.88 -8.05 -5.80
C ILE A 112 -5.88 -8.47 -4.71
N ILE A 113 -6.73 -7.55 -4.24
CA ILE A 113 -7.67 -7.79 -3.13
C ILE A 113 -8.67 -8.91 -3.45
N ASN A 114 -9.11 -8.98 -4.70
CA ASN A 114 -10.11 -9.95 -5.15
C ASN A 114 -9.47 -11.22 -5.73
N PHE A 115 -8.14 -11.29 -5.82
CA PHE A 115 -7.47 -12.50 -6.25
C PHE A 115 -7.64 -13.59 -5.19
N ASN A 116 -8.10 -14.76 -5.62
CA ASN A 116 -8.17 -15.95 -4.77
C ASN A 116 -7.01 -16.88 -5.14
N PRO A 117 -5.96 -16.98 -4.31
CA PRO A 117 -4.83 -17.84 -4.61
C PRO A 117 -5.24 -19.31 -4.81
N PRO A 118 -4.79 -19.95 -5.89
CA PRO A 118 -4.98 -21.39 -6.13
C PRO A 118 -4.13 -22.22 -5.16
N SER A 119 -4.25 -23.55 -5.23
CA SER A 119 -3.45 -24.48 -4.42
C SER A 119 -2.03 -24.72 -4.94
N SER A 120 -1.70 -24.26 -6.15
CA SER A 120 -0.42 -24.51 -6.83
C SER A 120 0.06 -23.25 -7.55
N LEU A 121 1.35 -23.18 -7.92
CA LEU A 121 1.88 -22.03 -8.67
C LEU A 121 1.52 -22.08 -10.17
N ASP A 122 0.36 -21.51 -10.52
CA ASP A 122 -0.03 -21.28 -11.90
C ASP A 122 0.38 -19.88 -12.42
N GLU A 123 0.16 -19.65 -13.71
CA GLU A 123 0.49 -18.37 -14.34
C GLU A 123 -0.29 -17.17 -13.75
N PRO A 124 -1.62 -17.26 -13.50
CA PRO A 124 -2.35 -16.22 -12.78
C PRO A 124 -1.76 -15.87 -11.42
N PHE A 125 -1.38 -16.86 -10.61
CA PHE A 125 -0.80 -16.59 -9.29
C PHE A 125 0.59 -15.97 -9.39
N GLU A 126 1.42 -16.45 -10.31
CA GLU A 126 2.71 -15.80 -10.60
C GLU A 126 2.52 -14.30 -10.94
N LYS A 127 1.55 -13.96 -11.80
CA LYS A 127 1.24 -12.56 -12.14
C LYS A 127 0.78 -11.75 -10.92
N ALA A 128 -0.08 -12.32 -10.08
CA ALA A 128 -0.53 -11.68 -8.84
C ALA A 128 0.62 -11.44 -7.85
N ILE A 129 1.58 -12.38 -7.74
CA ILE A 129 2.79 -12.23 -6.92
C ILE A 129 3.64 -11.05 -7.41
N TYR A 130 3.89 -10.96 -8.72
CA TYR A 130 4.65 -9.84 -9.29
C TYR A 130 3.93 -8.52 -9.11
N LEU A 131 2.62 -8.47 -9.36
CA LEU A 131 1.81 -7.27 -9.17
C LEU A 131 1.86 -6.79 -7.71
N ALA A 132 1.63 -7.70 -6.75
CA ALA A 132 1.63 -7.36 -5.32
C ALA A 132 3.00 -6.85 -4.86
N ASN A 133 4.10 -7.54 -5.21
CA ASN A 133 5.44 -7.07 -4.87
C ASN A 133 5.76 -5.72 -5.52
N TRP A 134 5.41 -5.55 -6.80
CA TRP A 134 5.72 -4.31 -7.51
C TRP A 134 5.00 -3.12 -6.89
N LEU A 135 3.69 -3.26 -6.64
CA LEU A 135 2.88 -2.20 -6.04
C LEU A 135 3.26 -1.91 -4.58
N ALA A 136 3.66 -2.94 -3.83
CA ALA A 136 4.10 -2.77 -2.45
C ALA A 136 5.45 -2.03 -2.32
N PHE A 137 6.40 -2.31 -3.21
CA PHE A 137 7.81 -1.93 -3.02
C PHE A 137 8.38 -0.94 -4.04
N LYS A 138 7.78 -0.76 -5.22
CA LYS A 138 8.37 0.02 -6.32
C LYS A 138 7.71 1.37 -6.60
N VAL A 139 6.56 1.65 -6.00
CA VAL A 139 5.84 2.93 -6.13
C VAL A 139 5.73 3.65 -4.80
N ASN A 140 5.67 4.99 -4.85
CA ASN A 140 5.63 5.86 -3.68
C ASN A 140 4.41 6.78 -3.71
N VAL A 141 3.66 6.79 -2.61
CA VAL A 141 2.67 7.82 -2.31
C VAL A 141 3.39 9.13 -2.00
N GLN A 142 3.12 10.20 -2.74
CA GLN A 142 3.67 11.54 -2.47
C GLN A 142 2.96 12.20 -1.30
N SER A 143 1.62 12.25 -1.40
CA SER A 143 0.74 12.89 -0.42
C SER A 143 -0.41 11.95 -0.07
N GLY A 144 -0.74 11.84 1.21
CA GLY A 144 -1.83 10.97 1.68
C GLY A 144 -2.04 11.11 3.18
N ILE A 145 -3.02 10.38 3.72
CA ILE A 145 -3.30 10.38 5.16
C ILE A 145 -3.46 8.95 5.64
N LEU A 146 -2.78 8.63 6.74
CA LEU A 146 -3.01 7.42 7.51
C LEU A 146 -3.97 7.74 8.65
N VAL A 147 -4.96 6.89 8.90
CA VAL A 147 -5.95 7.06 9.96
C VAL A 147 -6.02 5.79 10.79
N CYS A 148 -5.95 5.94 12.11
CA CYS A 148 -6.17 4.87 13.07
C CYS A 148 -7.67 4.74 13.37
N GLU A 149 -8.28 3.61 13.04
CA GLU A 149 -9.70 3.38 13.32
C GLU A 149 -10.00 3.17 14.81
N LYS A 150 -8.99 2.84 15.64
CA LYS A 150 -9.15 2.66 17.09
C LYS A 150 -9.24 3.97 17.85
N CYS A 151 -8.32 4.91 17.60
CA CYS A 151 -8.26 6.18 18.34
C CYS A 151 -8.65 7.41 17.51
N GLY A 152 -8.92 7.25 16.21
CA GLY A 152 -9.30 8.34 15.30
C GLY A 152 -8.13 9.24 14.86
N ARG A 153 -6.91 9.00 15.36
CA ARG A 153 -5.75 9.84 15.06
C ARG A 153 -5.31 9.68 13.61
N PHE A 154 -4.85 10.79 13.03
CA PHE A 154 -4.33 10.82 11.68
C PHE A 154 -2.84 11.13 11.65
N TYR A 155 -2.18 10.67 10.59
CA TYR A 155 -0.77 10.92 10.29
C TYR A 155 -0.66 11.30 8.81
N PRO A 156 -0.28 12.54 8.48
CA PRO A 156 -0.12 12.95 7.10
C PRO A 156 1.11 12.30 6.49
N ILE A 157 1.06 12.03 5.19
CA ILE A 157 2.21 11.69 4.36
C ILE A 157 2.52 12.97 3.56
N ILE A 158 3.69 13.52 3.79
CA ILE A 158 4.18 14.76 3.16
C ILE A 158 5.50 14.43 2.49
N GLU A 159 5.63 14.74 1.20
CA GLU A 159 6.83 14.46 0.42
C GLU A 159 7.34 13.02 0.59
N THR A 160 6.41 12.07 0.50
CA THR A 160 6.64 10.63 0.68
C THR A 160 6.92 10.16 2.12
N ILE A 161 7.03 11.05 3.10
CA ILE A 161 7.37 10.73 4.48
C ILE A 161 6.10 10.71 5.36
N PRO A 162 5.76 9.59 6.03
CA PRO A 162 4.68 9.57 7.01
C PRO A 162 5.10 10.29 8.30
N HIS A 163 4.42 11.38 8.67
CA HIS A 163 4.68 12.16 9.87
C HIS A 163 3.97 11.52 11.07
N MET A 164 4.66 10.58 11.72
CA MET A 164 4.11 9.73 12.79
C MET A 164 4.58 10.14 14.19
N LEU A 165 4.88 11.43 14.39
CA LEU A 165 5.31 11.95 15.68
C LEU A 165 4.16 12.00 16.71
N PRO A 166 4.48 11.90 18.02
CA PRO A 166 3.57 12.29 19.11
C PRO A 166 3.02 13.72 18.93
N ASP A 167 1.87 14.02 19.54
CA ASP A 167 1.12 15.28 19.25
C ASP A 167 1.85 16.51 19.78
N ASP A 168 2.57 16.35 20.89
CA ASP A 168 3.42 17.36 21.49
C ASP A 168 4.65 17.70 20.63
N LEU A 169 5.03 16.82 19.70
CA LEU A 169 6.16 16.99 18.79
C LEU A 169 5.73 17.35 17.35
N ARG A 170 4.41 17.47 17.09
CA ARG A 170 3.88 17.84 15.78
C ARG A 170 3.72 19.35 15.65
N ASP A 171 4.04 19.87 14.47
CA ASP A 171 3.75 21.26 14.13
C ASP A 171 2.28 21.41 13.73
N LYS A 172 1.49 22.00 14.62
CA LYS A 172 0.05 22.27 14.39
C LYS A 172 -0.22 23.13 13.16
N LYS A 173 0.71 24.01 12.78
CA LYS A 173 0.57 24.86 11.60
C LYS A 173 0.73 24.01 10.34
N GLU A 174 1.76 23.17 10.28
CA GLU A 174 1.97 22.23 9.16
C GLU A 174 0.77 21.29 8.97
N ASP A 175 0.27 20.72 10.08
CA ASP A 175 -0.92 19.85 10.04
C ASP A 175 -2.14 20.58 9.46
N LYS A 176 -2.41 21.82 9.91
CA LYS A 176 -3.54 22.60 9.41
C LYS A 176 -3.38 23.00 7.95
N GLU A 177 -2.17 23.36 7.52
CA GLU A 177 -1.88 23.67 6.13
C GLU A 177 -2.09 22.45 5.23
N PHE A 178 -1.60 21.28 5.67
CA PHE A 178 -1.80 20.01 4.98
C PHE A 178 -3.30 19.66 4.85
N LEU A 179 -4.03 19.69 5.96
CA LEU A 179 -5.46 19.37 5.98
C LEU A 179 -6.28 20.36 5.15
N SER A 180 -5.91 21.64 5.16
CA SER A 180 -6.57 22.68 4.34
C SER A 180 -6.33 22.46 2.85
N LYS A 181 -5.08 22.14 2.46
CA LYS A 181 -4.72 21.81 1.07
C LYS A 181 -5.53 20.62 0.55
N TRP A 182 -5.69 19.57 1.36
CA TRP A 182 -6.32 18.31 0.96
C TRP A 182 -7.75 18.13 1.46
N ARG A 183 -8.38 19.22 1.91
CA ARG A 183 -9.67 19.24 2.60
C ARG A 183 -10.77 18.43 1.92
N LYS A 184 -10.78 18.38 0.59
CA LYS A 184 -11.76 17.62 -0.20
C LYS A 184 -11.72 16.10 0.09
N PHE A 185 -10.54 15.57 0.39
CA PHE A 185 -10.28 14.13 0.52
C PHE A 185 -10.12 13.68 1.98
N VAL A 186 -9.93 14.63 2.90
CA VAL A 186 -9.82 14.34 4.33
C VAL A 186 -11.21 14.04 4.91
N PRO A 187 -11.37 12.97 5.73
CA PRO A 187 -12.61 12.71 6.45
C PRO A 187 -13.09 13.91 7.27
N LYS A 188 -14.38 14.29 7.13
CA LYS A 188 -14.97 15.46 7.81
C LYS A 188 -14.71 15.50 9.32
N LYS A 189 -14.78 14.35 9.99
CA LYS A 189 -14.52 14.24 11.45
C LYS A 189 -13.12 14.74 11.84
N ILE A 190 -12.11 14.53 10.98
CA ILE A 190 -10.74 15.01 11.22
C ILE A 190 -10.68 16.53 11.05
N LEU A 191 -11.29 17.06 9.99
CA LEU A 191 -11.35 18.51 9.74
C LEU A 191 -12.05 19.26 10.89
N GLU A 192 -13.18 18.73 11.35
CA GLU A 192 -13.95 19.27 12.47
C GLU A 192 -13.14 19.26 13.78
N ALA A 193 -12.43 18.15 14.07
CA ALA A 193 -11.57 18.03 15.26
C ALA A 193 -10.41 19.05 15.27
N GLU A 194 -9.91 19.43 14.09
CA GLU A 194 -8.81 20.39 13.93
C GLU A 194 -9.29 21.84 13.73
N GLY A 195 -10.61 22.08 13.77
CA GLY A 195 -11.21 23.41 13.61
C GLY A 195 -11.11 23.97 12.19
N ILE A 196 -11.11 23.10 11.18
CA ILE A 196 -11.07 23.45 9.75
C ILE A 196 -12.50 23.31 9.20
N THR A 197 -13.26 24.42 9.25
CA THR A 197 -14.67 24.49 8.84
C THR A 197 -14.89 24.75 7.37
#